data_AF-A0A8K0R916-F1
#
_entry.id   AF-A0A8K0R916-F1
#
_cell.length_a   1.000
_cell.length_b   1.000
_cell.length_c   1.000
_cell.angle_alpha   90.00
_cell.angle_beta   90.00
_cell.angle_gamma   90.00
#
_symmetry.space_group_name_H-M   'P 1'
#
loop_
_entity.id
_entity.type
_entity.pdbx_description
1 polymer ?
#
loop_
_entity_poly.entity_id
_entity_poly.type
_entity_poly.pdbx_seq_one_letter_code
_entity_poly.pdbx_strand_id
1 'polypeptide(L)'
;MVHITPSTLFPRNYQMSAWNYDHTRFEAEVFELEVLGQVPADLHGAFYRVQPDHAFPPMFGEDEVPLNGDGNICVFHFRDGHVDFKNRYVRTPKFEAERAARRALFGRYRNKYTDDPRVRDVLTRTTANTHVIYHANKIMALKEDAPPFEIDAVTLETVGMVDYNGTFQCPTHTAHPKADFTTGDLVGFGYEAMGDASPDICSFIVDKSGRLTEEVWFKAPWACMIHDFWATENFVVFPINGLKASLEQMQRGGEHFFWDENLEYQLLGVVPRRGAKGEDVKWFKTPKGCYSHTINGYEEDGKLVLDANVWTDCVFPFFPNSKGKKFHYDPKNVRSPVLRYRFDPKGNTEEMIHPESVIVEGVNEFGRIDDRLLGKKYNRYWILTVDPTKQVYANGTAAQAGFNTLVCHNFETGQNQSYYHGDNITFQEPCFVPRSENAAPEDGYIVVLADLFSESRSHLLLFDAQNIEDGPLAEIKLPLKLLDGLHGSWVDGKDVELATRAKR
;
A
#
# COMPACT_ATOMS: atom_id res chain seq x y z
N MET A 1 30.67 17.76 -3.21
CA MET A 1 29.29 17.99 -3.71
C MET A 1 29.37 18.10 -5.21
N VAL A 2 28.77 17.16 -5.94
CA VAL A 2 28.56 17.31 -7.39
C VAL A 2 27.37 18.26 -7.54
N HIS A 3 27.56 19.40 -8.20
CA HIS A 3 26.44 20.26 -8.58
C HIS A 3 25.67 19.56 -9.71
N ILE A 4 24.69 18.74 -9.34
CA ILE A 4 23.73 18.20 -10.30
C ILE A 4 22.80 19.34 -10.68
N THR A 5 22.83 19.77 -11.94
CA THR A 5 21.86 20.73 -12.46
C THR A 5 20.56 19.97 -12.71
N PRO A 6 19.44 20.29 -12.03
CA PRO A 6 18.20 19.55 -12.22
C PRO A 6 17.72 19.67 -13.67
N SER A 7 17.36 18.53 -14.27
CA SER A 7 16.79 18.50 -15.61
C SER A 7 15.43 19.21 -15.63
N THR A 8 15.09 19.82 -16.76
CA THR A 8 13.73 20.31 -17.04
C THR A 8 12.86 19.25 -17.73
N LEU A 9 13.47 18.12 -18.13
CA LEU A 9 12.82 16.97 -18.75
C LEU A 9 12.79 15.81 -17.76
N PHE A 10 11.65 15.12 -17.72
CA PHE A 10 11.57 13.84 -17.02
C PHE A 10 12.42 12.77 -17.72
N PRO A 11 13.09 11.91 -16.95
CA PRO A 11 13.83 10.79 -17.50
C PRO A 11 12.87 9.84 -18.23
N ARG A 12 13.31 9.31 -19.37
CA ARG A 12 12.60 8.27 -20.11
C ARG A 12 13.25 6.93 -19.80
N ASN A 13 13.18 6.52 -18.54
CA ASN A 13 13.73 5.25 -18.13
C ASN A 13 12.62 4.23 -17.92
N TYR A 14 13.02 2.99 -18.05
CA TYR A 14 12.24 1.81 -17.77
C TYR A 14 11.58 1.85 -16.36
N GLN A 15 12.23 2.40 -15.32
CA GLN A 15 11.76 2.31 -13.93
C GLN A 15 10.59 3.25 -13.64
N MET A 16 10.61 4.45 -14.24
CA MET A 16 9.54 5.44 -14.15
C MET A 16 8.50 5.22 -15.27
N SER A 17 8.92 4.75 -16.45
CA SER A 17 8.04 4.51 -17.60
C SER A 17 7.19 3.25 -17.50
N ALA A 18 7.62 2.26 -16.71
CA ALA A 18 6.88 1.00 -16.51
C ALA A 18 5.50 1.22 -15.90
N TRP A 19 5.44 2.17 -14.96
CA TRP A 19 4.22 2.59 -14.30
C TRP A 19 3.50 3.64 -15.17
N ASN A 20 4.26 4.52 -15.83
CA ASN A 20 3.71 5.68 -16.52
C ASN A 20 4.60 6.13 -17.67
N TYR A 21 4.22 5.84 -18.92
CA TYR A 21 4.96 6.37 -20.09
C TYR A 21 5.04 7.91 -20.07
N ASP A 22 4.07 8.59 -19.45
CA ASP A 22 4.02 10.03 -19.25
C ASP A 22 3.57 10.39 -17.82
N HIS A 23 4.22 11.40 -17.22
CA HIS A 23 3.78 12.01 -15.97
C HIS A 23 2.54 12.87 -16.21
N THR A 24 1.50 12.70 -15.40
CA THR A 24 0.24 13.43 -15.56
C THR A 24 0.29 14.80 -14.88
N ARG A 25 0.63 14.85 -13.59
CA ARG A 25 0.82 16.07 -12.78
C ARG A 25 -0.34 17.06 -12.81
N PHE A 26 -1.54 16.58 -13.12
CA PHE A 26 -2.74 17.39 -13.12
C PHE A 26 -3.44 17.30 -11.76
N GLU A 27 -4.19 18.35 -11.45
CA GLU A 27 -5.22 18.36 -10.43
C GLU A 27 -6.51 18.75 -11.15
N ALA A 28 -7.54 17.92 -11.04
CA ALA A 28 -8.76 18.01 -11.83
C ALA A 28 -9.98 17.69 -10.97
N GLU A 29 -11.14 18.03 -11.51
CA GLU A 29 -12.45 17.66 -10.99
C GLU A 29 -13.34 17.39 -12.21
N VAL A 30 -14.10 16.31 -12.13
CA VAL A 30 -15.10 15.94 -13.14
C VAL A 30 -16.36 15.61 -12.38
N PHE A 31 -17.40 16.41 -12.60
CA PHE A 31 -18.72 16.18 -12.04
C PHE A 31 -19.52 15.29 -13.01
N GLU A 32 -20.24 14.32 -12.48
CA GLU A 32 -21.08 13.40 -13.25
C GLU A 32 -20.30 12.62 -14.34
N LEU A 33 -19.49 11.65 -13.92
CA LEU A 33 -18.77 10.77 -14.85
C LEU A 33 -19.72 9.98 -15.74
N GLU A 34 -19.29 9.72 -16.98
CA GLU A 34 -20.00 8.82 -17.89
C GLU A 34 -20.00 7.39 -17.31
N VAL A 35 -21.19 6.77 -17.21
CA VAL A 35 -21.37 5.41 -16.72
C VAL A 35 -21.92 4.51 -17.82
N LEU A 36 -21.29 3.35 -18.02
CA LEU A 36 -21.88 2.20 -18.72
C LEU A 36 -22.37 1.20 -17.68
N GLY A 37 -23.59 0.67 -17.84
CA GLY A 37 -24.22 -0.16 -16.80
C GLY A 37 -24.98 0.67 -15.77
N GLN A 38 -25.05 0.22 -14.52
CA GLN A 38 -25.83 0.88 -13.47
C GLN A 38 -25.09 0.88 -12.14
N VAL A 39 -24.80 2.08 -11.62
CA VAL A 39 -24.34 2.26 -10.25
C VAL A 39 -25.54 2.12 -9.30
N PRO A 40 -25.47 1.28 -8.25
CA PRO A 40 -26.53 1.15 -7.26
C PRO A 40 -26.88 2.49 -6.61
N ALA A 41 -28.17 2.83 -6.58
CA ALA A 41 -28.62 4.13 -6.09
C ALA A 41 -28.42 4.32 -4.56
N ASP A 42 -28.33 3.21 -3.83
CA ASP A 42 -28.11 3.15 -2.38
C ASP A 42 -26.61 3.17 -2.01
N LEU A 43 -25.70 3.08 -2.98
CA LEU A 43 -24.26 3.19 -2.75
C LEU A 43 -23.89 4.65 -2.46
N HIS A 44 -23.53 4.93 -1.20
CA HIS A 44 -23.21 6.27 -0.73
C HIS A 44 -21.88 6.28 0.03
N GLY A 45 -20.89 6.99 -0.51
CA GLY A 45 -19.56 7.08 0.08
C GLY A 45 -18.52 7.52 -0.92
N ALA A 46 -17.26 7.20 -0.63
CA ALA A 46 -16.16 7.58 -1.50
C ALA A 46 -15.04 6.55 -1.51
N PHE A 47 -14.52 6.27 -2.71
CA PHE A 47 -13.31 5.49 -2.89
C PHE A 47 -12.12 6.44 -3.01
N TYR A 48 -11.24 6.43 -2.02
CA TYR A 48 -9.99 7.19 -2.02
C TYR A 48 -8.83 6.28 -2.37
N ARG A 49 -7.88 6.79 -3.15
CA ARG A 49 -6.65 6.10 -3.51
C ARG A 49 -5.53 7.11 -3.75
N VAL A 50 -4.29 6.63 -3.83
CA VAL A 50 -3.14 7.51 -4.11
C VAL A 50 -2.24 6.96 -5.21
N GLN A 51 -1.70 7.86 -6.01
CA GLN A 51 -0.67 7.58 -7.01
C GLN A 51 0.58 8.41 -6.72
N PRO A 52 1.78 7.79 -6.71
CA PRO A 52 3.04 8.54 -6.73
C PRO A 52 3.18 9.30 -8.06
N ASP A 53 3.24 10.64 -7.99
CA ASP A 53 3.32 11.52 -9.15
C ASP A 53 4.35 12.63 -8.91
N HIS A 54 5.54 12.49 -9.49
CA HIS A 54 6.60 13.49 -9.33
C HIS A 54 6.17 14.87 -9.84
N ALA A 55 6.08 15.88 -8.96
CA ALA A 55 5.73 17.24 -9.36
C ALA A 55 6.79 17.87 -10.29
N PHE A 56 8.05 17.49 -10.11
CA PHE A 56 9.21 17.95 -10.88
C PHE A 56 10.10 16.80 -11.31
N PRO A 57 10.91 16.96 -12.38
CA PRO A 57 11.94 15.99 -12.73
C PRO A 57 12.87 15.72 -11.54
N PRO A 58 13.15 14.43 -11.23
CA PRO A 58 13.93 14.07 -10.06
C PRO A 58 15.40 14.46 -10.20
N MET A 59 16.07 14.67 -9.05
CA MET A 59 17.48 15.08 -9.02
C MET A 59 18.42 14.05 -9.66
N PHE A 60 18.08 12.76 -9.57
CA PHE A 60 18.94 11.66 -10.02
C PHE A 60 18.48 11.04 -11.36
N GLY A 61 17.56 11.70 -12.08
CA GLY A 61 17.17 11.31 -13.43
C GLY A 61 16.81 9.83 -13.55
N GLU A 62 17.54 9.09 -14.39
CA GLU A 62 17.26 7.68 -14.68
C GLU A 62 17.51 6.70 -13.51
N ASP A 63 18.04 7.19 -12.40
CA ASP A 63 18.26 6.38 -11.20
C ASP A 63 17.14 6.54 -10.16
N GLU A 64 16.12 7.36 -10.44
CA GLU A 64 14.97 7.57 -9.55
C GLU A 64 13.97 6.42 -9.59
N VAL A 65 13.25 6.23 -8.48
CA VAL A 65 12.26 5.16 -8.31
C VAL A 65 10.84 5.73 -8.20
N PRO A 66 9.80 5.04 -8.72
CA PRO A 66 8.41 5.51 -8.66
C PRO A 66 7.91 5.80 -7.24
N LEU A 67 8.38 5.02 -6.25
CA LEU A 67 7.97 5.14 -4.84
C LEU A 67 8.36 6.49 -4.19
N ASN A 68 9.15 7.32 -4.87
CA ASN A 68 9.60 8.64 -4.43
C ASN A 68 8.79 9.81 -5.03
N GLY A 69 7.77 9.52 -5.85
CA GLY A 69 6.86 10.54 -6.41
C GLY A 69 5.96 11.17 -5.35
N ASP A 70 5.51 12.41 -5.56
CA ASP A 70 4.63 13.10 -4.61
C ASP A 70 3.23 12.47 -4.58
N GLY A 71 2.59 12.40 -3.40
CA GLY A 71 1.26 11.79 -3.27
C GLY A 71 0.19 12.62 -3.96
N ASN A 72 -0.42 12.08 -5.01
CA ASN A 72 -1.60 12.63 -5.67
C ASN A 72 -2.82 11.76 -5.33
N ILE A 73 -3.70 12.30 -4.50
CA ILE A 73 -4.90 11.63 -4.01
C ILE A 73 -5.97 11.72 -5.08
N CYS A 74 -6.57 10.59 -5.45
CA CYS A 74 -7.75 10.52 -6.29
C CYS A 74 -8.94 10.04 -5.46
N VAL A 75 -10.10 10.66 -5.64
CA VAL A 75 -11.35 10.25 -4.99
C VAL A 75 -12.46 10.11 -6.03
N PHE A 76 -13.28 9.08 -5.85
CA PHE A 76 -14.53 8.87 -6.56
C PHE A 76 -15.67 8.94 -5.55
N HIS A 77 -16.52 9.96 -5.65
CA HIS A 77 -17.66 10.16 -4.75
C HIS A 77 -18.91 9.53 -5.34
N PHE A 78 -19.50 8.59 -4.63
CA PHE A 78 -20.71 7.87 -5.00
C PHE A 78 -21.90 8.43 -4.24
N ARG A 79 -22.95 8.81 -4.96
CA ARG A 79 -24.21 9.25 -4.34
C ARG A 79 -25.37 9.14 -5.31
N ASP A 80 -26.48 8.53 -4.85
CA ASP A 80 -27.74 8.49 -5.58
C ASP A 80 -27.62 7.91 -7.03
N GLY A 81 -26.66 6.99 -7.25
CA GLY A 81 -26.37 6.41 -8.57
C GLY A 81 -25.41 7.23 -9.45
N HIS A 82 -24.89 8.34 -8.94
CA HIS A 82 -23.95 9.24 -9.60
C HIS A 82 -22.53 9.07 -9.06
N VAL A 83 -21.52 9.34 -9.90
CA VAL A 83 -20.11 9.29 -9.51
C VAL A 83 -19.37 10.53 -9.97
N ASP A 84 -18.81 11.27 -9.01
CA ASP A 84 -17.91 12.40 -9.26
C ASP A 84 -16.46 12.00 -9.05
N PHE A 85 -15.52 12.69 -9.70
CA PHE A 85 -14.09 12.50 -9.52
C PHE A 85 -13.36 13.78 -9.16
N LYS A 86 -12.36 13.66 -8.28
CA LYS A 86 -11.42 14.73 -7.96
C LYS A 86 -10.05 14.17 -7.65
N ASN A 87 -9.00 14.91 -8.00
CA ASN A 87 -7.65 14.60 -7.51
C ASN A 87 -6.85 15.84 -7.10
N ARG A 88 -6.06 15.72 -6.03
CA ARG A 88 -5.20 16.79 -5.50
C ARG A 88 -3.89 16.23 -4.97
N TYR A 89 -2.83 17.02 -5.06
CA TYR A 89 -1.59 16.71 -4.37
C TYR A 89 -1.73 16.93 -2.86
N VAL A 90 -1.16 16.01 -2.08
CA VAL A 90 -0.89 16.25 -0.66
C VAL A 90 0.22 17.30 -0.56
N ARG A 91 -0.10 18.46 0.03
CA ARG A 91 0.80 19.60 0.18
C ARG A 91 1.76 19.39 1.35
N THR A 92 2.60 18.36 1.25
CA THR A 92 3.63 18.09 2.27
C THR A 92 4.68 19.20 2.31
N PRO A 93 5.43 19.36 3.42
CA PRO A 93 6.54 20.31 3.48
C PRO A 93 7.59 20.10 2.37
N LYS A 94 7.83 18.84 1.96
CA LYS A 94 8.63 18.51 0.78
C LYS A 94 8.05 19.15 -0.48
N PHE A 95 6.77 18.86 -0.77
CA PHE A 95 6.09 19.35 -1.97
C PHE A 95 6.10 20.88 -2.05
N GLU A 96 5.80 21.56 -0.94
CA GLU A 96 5.78 23.04 -0.89
C GLU A 96 7.17 23.64 -1.09
N ALA A 97 8.23 23.05 -0.51
CA ALA A 97 9.59 23.51 -0.71
C ALA A 97 10.03 23.39 -2.19
N GLU A 98 9.69 22.27 -2.84
CA GLU A 98 10.01 22.04 -4.26
C GLU A 98 9.18 22.93 -5.19
N ARG A 99 7.89 23.17 -4.86
CA ARG A 99 7.02 24.13 -5.57
C ARG A 99 7.58 25.55 -5.51
N ALA A 100 7.99 26.00 -4.32
CA ALA A 100 8.59 27.31 -4.13
C ALA A 100 9.90 27.46 -4.93
N ALA A 101 10.72 26.41 -4.97
CA ALA A 101 11.97 26.40 -5.73
C ALA A 101 11.80 26.11 -7.24
N ARG A 102 10.60 25.67 -7.66
CA ARG A 102 10.27 25.24 -9.03
C ARG A 102 11.18 24.12 -9.56
N ARG A 103 11.62 23.22 -8.68
CA ARG A 103 12.50 22.07 -9.00
C ARG A 103 12.55 21.10 -7.83
N ALA A 104 12.94 19.86 -8.11
CA ALA A 104 13.27 18.89 -7.07
C ALA A 104 14.42 19.41 -6.17
N LEU A 105 14.30 19.17 -4.87
CA LEU A 105 15.28 19.52 -3.83
C LEU A 105 15.62 18.32 -2.94
N PHE A 106 14.75 17.31 -2.91
CA PHE A 106 14.97 16.07 -2.18
C PHE A 106 15.55 15.03 -3.13
N GLY A 107 16.53 14.29 -2.64
CA GLY A 107 17.30 13.33 -3.42
C GLY A 107 16.65 11.94 -3.49
N ARG A 108 17.50 10.91 -3.50
CA ARG A 108 17.10 9.50 -3.64
C ARG A 108 16.10 9.08 -2.57
N TYR A 109 15.26 8.12 -2.93
CA TYR A 109 14.29 7.47 -2.05
C TYR A 109 14.89 7.13 -0.68
N ARG A 110 14.27 7.68 0.39
CA ARG A 110 14.70 7.51 1.79
C ARG A 110 16.19 7.80 2.07
N ASN A 111 16.86 8.62 1.26
CA ASN A 111 18.25 9.03 1.52
C ASN A 111 18.45 10.55 1.68
N LYS A 112 18.38 11.04 2.93
CA LYS A 112 18.56 12.46 3.26
C LYS A 112 19.96 13.01 2.96
N TYR A 113 20.98 12.15 2.84
CA TYR A 113 22.34 12.55 2.52
C TYR A 113 22.51 13.00 1.06
N THR A 114 21.47 12.82 0.24
CA THR A 114 21.43 13.23 -1.16
C THR A 114 20.56 14.46 -1.42
N ASP A 115 19.97 15.03 -0.37
CA ASP A 115 19.13 16.22 -0.46
C ASP A 115 19.95 17.49 -0.70
N ASP A 116 19.33 18.50 -1.28
CA ASP A 116 19.90 19.84 -1.35
C ASP A 116 20.04 20.45 0.07
N PRO A 117 21.19 21.05 0.43
CA PRO A 117 21.37 21.63 1.76
C PRO A 117 20.33 22.67 2.17
N ARG A 118 19.59 23.26 1.23
CA ARG A 118 18.51 24.23 1.50
C ARG A 118 17.28 23.60 2.16
N VAL A 119 17.09 22.28 2.07
CA VAL A 119 15.95 21.60 2.69
C VAL A 119 16.27 20.94 4.03
N ARG A 120 17.47 21.21 4.59
CA ARG A 120 17.92 20.65 5.88
C ARG A 120 16.97 20.88 7.06
N ASP A 121 16.22 21.98 7.02
CA ASP A 121 15.29 22.42 8.08
C ASP A 121 13.82 22.24 7.66
N VAL A 122 13.55 21.59 6.52
CA VAL A 122 12.19 21.21 6.13
C VAL A 122 11.74 20.05 7.02
N LEU A 123 10.54 20.19 7.59
CA LEU A 123 10.01 19.32 8.65
C LEU A 123 10.10 17.82 8.32
N THR A 124 9.80 17.43 7.09
CA THR A 124 9.76 16.02 6.68
C THR A 124 10.04 15.87 5.19
N ARG A 125 10.57 14.70 4.82
CA ARG A 125 10.85 14.27 3.44
C ARG A 125 9.68 13.52 2.82
N THR A 126 8.60 13.31 3.57
CA THR A 126 7.54 12.41 3.15
C THR A 126 6.79 12.90 1.92
N THR A 127 6.39 11.94 1.10
CA THR A 127 5.56 12.16 -0.08
C THR A 127 4.09 11.88 0.17
N ALA A 128 3.71 11.24 1.29
CA ALA A 128 2.34 10.83 1.60
C ALA A 128 1.66 10.08 0.44
N ASN A 129 2.40 9.16 -0.21
CA ASN A 129 2.03 8.60 -1.51
C ASN A 129 1.60 7.13 -1.51
N THR A 130 1.49 6.48 -0.34
CA THR A 130 1.32 5.01 -0.30
C THR A 130 -0.12 4.58 -0.08
N HIS A 131 -0.84 5.17 0.87
CA HIS A 131 -2.23 4.78 1.17
C HIS A 131 -3.05 5.98 1.64
N VAL A 132 -4.37 5.88 1.54
CA VAL A 132 -5.35 6.82 2.11
C VAL A 132 -6.34 6.02 2.94
N ILE A 133 -6.53 6.40 4.21
CA ILE A 133 -7.48 5.72 5.12
C ILE A 133 -8.38 6.72 5.85
N TYR A 134 -9.51 6.23 6.37
CA TYR A 134 -10.33 6.94 7.35
C TYR A 134 -10.10 6.37 8.74
N HIS A 135 -9.85 7.22 9.72
CA HIS A 135 -9.88 6.87 11.15
C HIS A 135 -10.07 8.13 12.00
N ALA A 136 -10.75 7.99 13.14
CA ALA A 136 -10.97 9.08 14.09
C ALA A 136 -11.51 10.38 13.46
N ASN A 137 -12.48 10.26 12.54
CA ASN A 137 -13.07 11.36 11.77
C ASN A 137 -12.05 12.13 10.91
N LYS A 138 -10.99 11.48 10.43
CA LYS A 138 -9.97 12.08 9.56
C LYS A 138 -9.74 11.19 8.36
N ILE A 139 -9.58 11.81 7.18
CA ILE A 139 -8.98 11.16 6.02
C ILE A 139 -7.49 11.43 6.07
N MET A 140 -6.68 10.38 6.09
CA MET A 140 -5.23 10.46 6.24
C MET A 140 -4.53 9.88 5.03
N ALA A 141 -3.53 10.58 4.51
CA ALA A 141 -2.59 10.10 3.50
C ALA A 141 -1.29 9.64 4.19
N LEU A 142 -0.80 8.47 3.81
CA LEU A 142 0.23 7.74 4.55
C LEU A 142 1.46 7.45 3.69
N LYS A 143 2.60 7.44 4.38
CA LYS A 143 3.88 6.95 3.88
C LYS A 143 4.69 6.47 5.07
N GLU A 144 5.34 5.32 4.90
CA GLU A 144 6.07 4.60 5.96
C GLU A 144 7.21 5.36 6.65
N ASP A 145 7.63 6.53 6.13
CA ASP A 145 8.78 7.30 6.63
C ASP A 145 8.41 8.55 7.44
N ALA A 146 7.12 8.76 7.74
CA ALA A 146 6.65 9.89 8.53
C ALA A 146 5.27 9.63 9.17
N PRO A 147 4.82 10.47 10.11
CA PRO A 147 3.44 10.46 10.56
C PRO A 147 2.46 10.79 9.42
N PRO A 148 1.18 10.38 9.51
CA PRO A 148 0.19 10.62 8.46
C PRO A 148 -0.11 12.10 8.24
N PHE A 149 -0.61 12.46 7.06
CA PHE A 149 -1.14 13.78 6.75
C PHE A 149 -2.66 13.74 6.62
N GLU A 150 -3.37 14.56 7.39
CA GLU A 150 -4.80 14.75 7.21
C GLU A 150 -5.09 15.58 5.95
N ILE A 151 -6.09 15.13 5.20
CA ILE A 151 -6.67 15.86 4.07
C ILE A 151 -8.16 16.09 4.30
N ASP A 152 -8.72 17.07 3.61
CA ASP A 152 -10.16 17.24 3.53
C ASP A 152 -10.86 16.13 2.77
N ALA A 153 -11.95 15.62 3.33
CA ALA A 153 -12.66 14.50 2.75
C ALA A 153 -13.29 14.86 1.40
N VAL A 154 -13.60 16.13 1.12
CA VAL A 154 -14.30 16.56 -0.10
C VAL A 154 -13.43 17.45 -0.98
N THR A 155 -12.70 18.41 -0.39
CA THR A 155 -11.83 19.32 -1.16
C THR A 155 -10.47 18.70 -1.46
N LEU A 156 -10.08 17.67 -0.72
CA LEU A 156 -8.73 17.08 -0.69
C LEU A 156 -7.62 18.08 -0.31
N GLU A 157 -7.98 19.24 0.25
CA GLU A 157 -6.99 20.19 0.76
C GLU A 157 -6.24 19.57 1.95
N THR A 158 -4.92 19.76 1.98
CA THR A 158 -4.09 19.25 3.07
C THR A 158 -4.30 20.08 4.32
N VAL A 159 -4.66 19.43 5.42
CA VAL A 159 -4.84 20.07 6.73
C VAL A 159 -3.52 20.17 7.48
N GLY A 160 -2.76 19.07 7.51
CA GLY A 160 -1.49 19.01 8.21
C GLY A 160 -1.15 17.60 8.68
N MET A 161 -0.05 17.47 9.41
CA MET A 161 0.39 16.21 9.97
C MET A 161 -0.49 15.80 11.17
N VAL A 162 -0.81 14.52 11.28
CA VAL A 162 -1.61 13.95 12.38
C VAL A 162 -0.67 13.53 13.50
N ASP A 163 -0.90 14.06 14.70
CA ASP A 163 -0.13 13.75 15.91
C ASP A 163 -0.92 12.93 16.95
N TYR A 164 -2.12 12.47 16.56
CA TYR A 164 -3.06 11.74 17.41
C TYR A 164 -3.28 12.42 18.76
N ASN A 165 -3.76 13.66 18.73
CA ASN A 165 -4.03 14.50 19.91
C ASN A 165 -2.78 14.70 20.78
N GLY A 166 -1.61 14.85 20.13
CA GLY A 166 -0.30 14.98 20.75
C GLY A 166 0.21 13.73 21.49
N THR A 167 -0.43 12.58 21.34
CA THR A 167 -0.03 11.33 22.02
C THR A 167 0.97 10.50 21.22
N PHE A 168 1.16 10.81 19.94
CA PHE A 168 2.06 10.07 19.06
C PHE A 168 3.48 10.64 19.08
N GLN A 169 4.47 9.81 19.39
CA GLN A 169 5.88 10.20 19.48
C GLN A 169 6.78 9.44 18.48
N CYS A 170 6.28 8.39 17.85
CA CYS A 170 7.06 7.65 16.86
C CYS A 170 7.30 8.54 15.62
N PRO A 171 8.54 8.64 15.11
CA PRO A 171 8.83 9.47 13.94
C PRO A 171 8.30 8.88 12.63
N THR A 172 7.89 7.61 12.63
CA THR A 172 7.40 6.89 11.45
C THR A 172 6.05 6.24 11.74
N HIS A 173 5.25 6.05 10.69
CA HIS A 173 3.95 5.39 10.78
C HIS A 173 3.77 4.51 9.54
N THR A 174 3.31 3.28 9.72
CA THR A 174 3.04 2.35 8.63
C THR A 174 2.04 2.94 7.64
N ALA A 175 2.19 2.62 6.36
CA ALA A 175 1.16 2.90 5.36
C ALA A 175 0.03 1.86 5.35
N HIS A 176 0.16 0.79 6.14
CA HIS A 176 -0.75 -0.34 6.16
C HIS A 176 -1.40 -0.57 7.52
N PRO A 177 -1.91 0.47 8.22
CA PRO A 177 -2.53 0.27 9.51
C PRO A 177 -3.78 -0.64 9.39
N LYS A 178 -4.12 -1.30 10.48
CA LYS A 178 -5.10 -2.36 10.55
C LYS A 178 -6.24 -1.93 11.48
N ALA A 179 -7.39 -1.61 10.89
CA ALA A 179 -8.55 -1.12 11.65
C ALA A 179 -9.36 -2.30 12.22
N ASP A 180 -9.56 -2.33 13.53
CA ASP A 180 -10.45 -3.28 14.19
C ASP A 180 -11.86 -2.70 14.22
N PHE A 181 -12.71 -3.19 13.32
CA PHE A 181 -14.08 -2.71 13.18
C PHE A 181 -14.95 -2.94 14.43
N THR A 182 -14.52 -3.81 15.36
CA THR A 182 -15.24 -4.10 16.61
C THR A 182 -15.01 -3.02 17.65
N THR A 183 -13.75 -2.62 17.83
CA THR A 183 -13.35 -1.67 18.88
C THR A 183 -13.26 -0.23 18.35
N GLY A 184 -13.06 -0.06 17.04
CA GLY A 184 -12.71 1.20 16.41
C GLY A 184 -11.23 1.56 16.55
N ASP A 185 -10.41 0.62 17.00
CA ASP A 185 -8.98 0.81 17.13
C ASP A 185 -8.27 0.72 15.78
N LEU A 186 -7.23 1.52 15.61
CA LEU A 186 -6.28 1.42 14.51
C LEU A 186 -4.97 0.85 15.06
N VAL A 187 -4.67 -0.40 14.72
CA VAL A 187 -3.38 -1.01 15.03
C VAL A 187 -2.37 -0.53 13.99
N GLY A 188 -1.21 -0.06 14.45
CA GLY A 188 -0.17 0.45 13.58
C GLY A 188 1.22 0.17 14.15
N PHE A 189 2.22 0.52 13.37
CA PHE A 189 3.61 0.50 13.82
C PHE A 189 4.44 1.53 13.05
N GLY A 190 5.62 1.85 13.57
CA GLY A 190 6.70 2.52 12.84
C GLY A 190 7.95 1.65 12.91
N TYR A 191 8.66 1.51 11.79
CA TYR A 191 9.97 0.87 11.73
C TYR A 191 11.04 1.89 11.41
N GLU A 192 12.31 1.53 11.65
CA GLU A 192 13.41 2.51 11.73
C GLU A 192 13.10 3.63 12.73
N ALA A 193 12.37 3.28 13.79
CA ALA A 193 11.73 4.24 14.69
C ALA A 193 12.75 5.04 15.52
N MET A 194 14.01 4.64 15.55
CA MET A 194 15.12 5.36 16.20
C MET A 194 16.12 5.98 15.19
N GLY A 195 15.73 6.08 13.92
CA GLY A 195 16.51 6.70 12.85
C GLY A 195 16.84 5.77 11.69
N ASP A 196 17.43 6.34 10.63
CA ASP A 196 17.77 5.66 9.38
C ASP A 196 18.50 4.32 9.62
N ALA A 197 18.00 3.23 9.02
CA ALA A 197 18.52 1.87 9.17
C ALA A 197 18.61 1.34 10.61
N SER A 198 17.86 1.90 11.56
CA SER A 198 17.72 1.30 12.90
C SER A 198 16.79 0.07 12.87
N PRO A 199 17.10 -1.00 13.63
CA PRO A 199 16.22 -2.17 13.73
C PRO A 199 15.04 -1.95 14.71
N ASP A 200 14.90 -0.74 15.26
CA ASP A 200 13.88 -0.41 16.25
C ASP A 200 12.49 -0.30 15.59
N ILE A 201 11.52 -0.98 16.22
CA ILE A 201 10.10 -0.99 15.84
C ILE A 201 9.30 -0.44 17.03
N CYS A 202 8.37 0.46 16.74
CA CYS A 202 7.36 0.94 17.67
C CYS A 202 6.00 0.43 17.20
N SER A 203 5.40 -0.54 17.91
CA SER A 203 4.03 -0.99 17.65
C SER A 203 3.08 -0.23 18.55
N PHE A 204 1.97 0.27 18.01
CA PHE A 204 1.02 1.10 18.75
C PHE A 204 -0.43 0.83 18.36
N ILE A 205 -1.35 1.25 19.21
CA ILE A 205 -2.79 1.23 18.94
C ILE A 205 -3.35 2.62 19.20
N VAL A 206 -4.10 3.14 18.22
CA VAL A 206 -4.84 4.40 18.33
C VAL A 206 -6.33 4.08 18.44
N ASP A 207 -7.00 4.56 19.49
CA ASP A 207 -8.44 4.39 19.65
C ASP A 207 -9.25 5.21 18.64
N LYS A 208 -10.56 4.96 18.56
CA LYS A 208 -11.49 5.68 17.68
C LYS A 208 -11.56 7.20 17.89
N SER A 209 -11.00 7.73 18.99
CA SER A 209 -10.92 9.17 19.26
C SER A 209 -9.61 9.79 18.80
N GLY A 210 -8.71 8.99 18.23
CA GLY A 210 -7.40 9.42 17.77
C GLY A 210 -6.40 9.58 18.92
N ARG A 211 -6.46 8.73 19.96
CA ARG A 211 -5.48 8.71 21.06
C ARG A 211 -4.75 7.38 21.12
N LEU A 212 -3.44 7.41 21.38
CA LEU A 212 -2.69 6.18 21.62
C LEU A 212 -3.13 5.56 22.95
N THR A 213 -3.44 4.26 22.92
CA THR A 213 -3.81 3.45 24.09
C THR A 213 -2.79 2.38 24.42
N GLU A 214 -2.00 1.95 23.44
CA GLU A 214 -0.92 0.97 23.59
C GLU A 214 0.29 1.46 22.81
N GLU A 215 1.48 1.24 23.35
CA GLU A 215 2.75 1.51 22.68
C GLU A 215 3.81 0.54 23.22
N VAL A 216 4.51 -0.16 22.33
CA VAL A 216 5.62 -1.04 22.70
C VAL A 216 6.78 -0.88 21.72
N TRP A 217 7.97 -0.66 22.27
CA TRP A 217 9.22 -0.54 21.52
C TRP A 217 10.05 -1.80 21.68
N PHE A 218 10.58 -2.30 20.57
CA PHE A 218 11.45 -3.48 20.53
C PHE A 218 12.38 -3.42 19.32
N LYS A 219 13.35 -4.33 19.27
CA LYS A 219 14.35 -4.41 18.19
C LYS A 219 14.18 -5.67 17.38
N ALA A 220 14.05 -5.53 16.07
CA ALA A 220 14.21 -6.63 15.15
C ALA A 220 15.67 -7.13 15.13
N PRO A 221 15.92 -8.37 14.70
CA PRO A 221 17.29 -8.89 14.58
C PRO A 221 18.15 -8.15 13.53
N TRP A 222 17.52 -7.48 12.57
CA TRP A 222 18.17 -6.56 11.62
C TRP A 222 17.17 -5.52 11.09
N ALA A 223 17.69 -4.41 10.55
CA ALA A 223 16.88 -3.40 9.87
C ALA A 223 16.55 -3.87 8.45
N CYS A 224 15.27 -3.84 8.09
CA CYS A 224 14.77 -4.12 6.75
C CYS A 224 13.50 -3.32 6.49
N MET A 225 13.05 -3.32 5.23
CA MET A 225 11.72 -2.83 4.91
C MET A 225 10.67 -3.75 5.55
N ILE A 226 9.92 -3.20 6.51
CA ILE A 226 8.72 -3.81 7.08
C ILE A 226 7.55 -3.00 6.52
N HIS A 227 7.09 -3.37 5.32
CA HIS A 227 6.07 -2.59 4.62
C HIS A 227 4.67 -2.84 5.19
N ASP A 228 4.35 -4.10 5.46
CA ASP A 228 3.05 -4.55 5.94
C ASP A 228 3.22 -5.57 7.10
N PHE A 229 2.12 -5.91 7.77
CA PHE A 229 2.08 -6.74 8.98
C PHE A 229 0.68 -7.35 9.18
N TRP A 230 0.57 -8.36 10.03
CA TRP A 230 -0.73 -8.90 10.44
C TRP A 230 -1.14 -8.37 11.82
N ALA A 231 -2.43 -8.12 11.99
CA ALA A 231 -3.05 -7.94 13.30
C ALA A 231 -4.13 -9.02 13.46
N THR A 232 -4.17 -9.68 14.62
CA THR A 232 -5.23 -10.62 15.02
C THR A 232 -5.95 -10.07 16.25
N GLU A 233 -6.86 -10.84 16.84
CA GLU A 233 -7.51 -10.47 18.10
C GLU A 233 -6.48 -10.16 19.20
N ASN A 234 -5.47 -11.02 19.37
CA ASN A 234 -4.53 -10.98 20.49
C ASN A 234 -3.07 -10.71 20.09
N PHE A 235 -2.71 -10.72 18.81
CA PHE A 235 -1.32 -10.59 18.36
C PHE A 235 -1.13 -9.60 17.23
N VAL A 236 0.09 -9.11 17.11
CA VAL A 236 0.62 -8.36 15.97
C VAL A 236 1.84 -9.10 15.46
N VAL A 237 1.92 -9.32 14.14
CA VAL A 237 2.96 -10.16 13.52
C VAL A 237 3.70 -9.38 12.44
N PHE A 238 5.03 -9.27 12.59
CA PHE A 238 5.90 -8.48 11.72
C PHE A 238 6.78 -9.38 10.84
N PRO A 239 6.68 -9.32 9.51
CA PRO A 239 7.60 -10.01 8.61
C PRO A 239 8.96 -9.29 8.55
N ILE A 240 10.04 -9.98 8.93
CA ILE A 240 11.42 -9.50 8.82
C ILE A 240 12.10 -10.26 7.69
N ASN A 241 12.45 -9.56 6.61
CA ASN A 241 12.88 -10.15 5.35
C ASN A 241 14.29 -9.68 4.91
N GLY A 242 14.72 -10.14 3.73
CA GLY A 242 16.06 -9.88 3.19
C GLY A 242 16.26 -8.51 2.55
N LEU A 243 15.23 -7.68 2.42
CA LEU A 243 15.35 -6.31 1.88
C LEU A 243 15.85 -5.37 2.97
N LYS A 244 17.13 -5.53 3.34
CA LYS A 244 17.80 -4.87 4.46
C LYS A 244 18.08 -3.39 4.18
N ALA A 245 18.16 -2.59 5.23
CA ALA A 245 18.56 -1.18 5.16
C ALA A 245 20.06 -1.01 5.49
N SER A 246 20.73 -0.03 4.89
CA SER A 246 22.16 0.24 5.14
C SER A 246 22.46 1.73 5.29
N LEU A 247 22.75 2.15 6.53
CA LEU A 247 23.16 3.53 6.82
C LEU A 247 24.45 3.91 6.09
N GLU A 248 25.42 3.00 6.02
CA GLU A 248 26.70 3.24 5.35
C GLU A 248 26.50 3.47 3.83
N GLN A 249 25.64 2.68 3.19
CA GLN A 249 25.28 2.85 1.78
C GLN A 249 24.61 4.22 1.55
N MET A 250 23.69 4.60 2.42
CA MET A 250 23.02 5.91 2.35
C MET A 250 24.01 7.07 2.49
N GLN A 251 24.91 7.02 3.48
CA GLN A 251 25.91 8.07 3.74
C GLN A 251 26.88 8.26 2.57
N ARG A 252 27.10 7.21 1.75
CA ARG A 252 27.88 7.27 0.51
C ARG A 252 27.07 7.76 -0.69
N GLY A 253 25.79 8.08 -0.52
CA GLY A 253 24.87 8.56 -1.56
C GLY A 253 24.19 7.45 -2.37
N GLY A 254 24.26 6.19 -1.92
CA GLY A 254 23.61 5.04 -2.55
C GLY A 254 22.13 4.88 -2.15
N GLU A 255 21.54 3.74 -2.52
CA GLU A 255 20.17 3.38 -2.18
C GLU A 255 19.98 3.13 -0.67
N HIS A 256 18.76 3.27 -0.18
CA HIS A 256 18.44 3.01 1.23
C HIS A 256 18.40 1.50 1.54
N PHE A 257 17.72 0.74 0.69
CA PHE A 257 17.57 -0.71 0.81
C PHE A 257 18.51 -1.46 -0.13
N PHE A 258 18.86 -2.68 0.26
CA PHE A 258 19.50 -3.68 -0.60
C PHE A 258 18.93 -5.06 -0.29
N TRP A 259 18.90 -5.93 -1.29
CA TRP A 259 18.49 -7.31 -1.11
C TRP A 259 19.68 -8.18 -0.67
N ASP A 260 19.56 -8.80 0.50
CA ASP A 260 20.50 -9.80 1.00
C ASP A 260 20.16 -11.17 0.42
N GLU A 261 20.74 -11.48 -0.73
CA GLU A 261 20.49 -12.74 -1.43
C GLU A 261 20.99 -13.98 -0.67
N ASN A 262 21.84 -13.80 0.36
CA ASN A 262 22.41 -14.89 1.15
C ASN A 262 21.58 -15.22 2.40
N LEU A 263 20.51 -14.47 2.67
CA LEU A 263 19.62 -14.75 3.79
C LEU A 263 18.91 -16.10 3.58
N GLU A 264 19.15 -17.06 4.48
CA GLU A 264 18.64 -18.44 4.38
C GLU A 264 17.18 -18.59 4.82
N TYR A 265 16.71 -17.72 5.71
CA TYR A 265 15.36 -17.71 6.26
C TYR A 265 14.91 -16.30 6.58
N GLN A 266 13.60 -16.09 6.60
CA GLN A 266 12.99 -14.86 7.12
C GLN A 266 12.51 -15.08 8.55
N LEU A 267 12.03 -14.03 9.21
CA LEU A 267 11.41 -14.13 10.52
C LEU A 267 9.99 -13.57 10.52
N LEU A 268 9.16 -14.13 11.40
CA LEU A 268 7.90 -13.54 11.86
C LEU A 268 8.08 -13.14 13.32
N GLY A 269 8.04 -11.84 13.60
CA GLY A 269 8.04 -11.29 14.95
C GLY A 269 6.62 -11.24 15.50
N VAL A 270 6.29 -12.13 16.43
CA VAL A 270 4.97 -12.21 17.06
C VAL A 270 4.99 -11.47 18.40
N VAL A 271 4.11 -10.48 18.54
CA VAL A 271 3.99 -9.61 19.72
C VAL A 271 2.55 -9.66 20.24
N PRO A 272 2.32 -9.76 21.56
CA PRO A 272 0.98 -9.56 22.10
C PRO A 272 0.45 -8.18 21.72
N ARG A 273 -0.80 -8.09 21.28
CA ARG A 273 -1.41 -6.84 20.79
C ARG A 273 -1.57 -5.78 21.88
N ARG A 274 -1.70 -6.20 23.15
CA ARG A 274 -1.94 -5.31 24.29
C ARG A 274 -1.08 -5.69 25.47
N GLY A 275 -0.67 -4.70 26.26
CA GLY A 275 0.11 -4.89 27.48
C GLY A 275 1.48 -5.53 27.26
N ALA A 276 1.98 -5.52 26.03
CA ALA A 276 3.26 -6.11 25.67
C ALA A 276 4.43 -5.25 26.17
N LYS A 277 5.52 -5.94 26.48
CA LYS A 277 6.84 -5.36 26.66
C LYS A 277 7.73 -5.80 25.50
N GLY A 278 8.80 -5.05 25.26
CA GLY A 278 9.71 -5.39 24.16
C GLY A 278 10.39 -6.78 24.29
N GLU A 279 10.43 -7.35 25.49
CA GLU A 279 10.94 -8.71 25.75
C GLU A 279 9.94 -9.83 25.40
N ASP A 280 8.66 -9.49 25.20
CA ASP A 280 7.61 -10.47 24.89
C ASP A 280 7.62 -10.93 23.41
N VAL A 281 8.42 -10.27 22.56
CA VAL A 281 8.50 -10.58 21.13
C VAL A 281 9.14 -11.93 20.90
N LYS A 282 8.47 -12.77 20.11
CA LYS A 282 8.99 -14.07 19.66
C LYS A 282 9.29 -14.06 18.17
N TRP A 283 10.45 -14.57 17.79
CA TRP A 283 10.90 -14.59 16.40
C TRP A 283 10.85 -16.02 15.86
N PHE A 284 9.92 -16.27 14.94
CA PHE A 284 9.79 -17.58 14.31
C PHE A 284 10.41 -17.58 12.91
N LYS A 285 11.12 -18.64 12.54
CA LYS A 285 11.73 -18.76 11.21
C LYS A 285 10.70 -19.16 10.16
N THR A 286 10.74 -18.54 8.98
CA THR A 286 10.03 -19.00 7.79
C THR A 286 11.00 -19.19 6.62
N PRO A 287 10.65 -19.98 5.59
CA PRO A 287 11.45 -20.10 4.39
C PRO A 287 11.84 -18.74 3.78
N LYS A 288 12.93 -18.72 3.03
CA LYS A 288 13.33 -17.55 2.25
C LYS A 288 12.21 -17.10 1.30
N GLY A 289 12.05 -15.78 1.19
CA GLY A 289 11.15 -15.11 0.26
C GLY A 289 11.25 -13.60 0.47
N CYS A 290 10.34 -12.83 -0.12
CA CYS A 290 10.16 -11.40 0.12
C CYS A 290 8.68 -11.13 0.42
N TYR A 291 8.38 -10.75 1.67
CA TYR A 291 7.05 -10.29 2.06
C TYR A 291 6.85 -8.87 1.54
N SER A 292 5.69 -8.62 0.94
CA SER A 292 5.29 -7.29 0.45
C SER A 292 3.99 -6.89 1.13
N HIS A 293 2.86 -7.49 0.74
CA HIS A 293 1.55 -7.28 1.38
C HIS A 293 1.05 -8.51 2.11
N THR A 294 0.23 -8.26 3.12
CA THR A 294 -0.54 -9.26 3.86
C THR A 294 -2.00 -9.21 3.41
N ILE A 295 -2.70 -10.35 3.44
CA ILE A 295 -4.13 -10.39 3.11
C ILE A 295 -4.95 -10.24 4.39
N ASN A 296 -4.79 -11.18 5.32
CA ASN A 296 -5.42 -11.11 6.63
C ASN A 296 -4.73 -12.08 7.61
N GLY A 297 -4.93 -11.86 8.91
CA GLY A 297 -4.50 -12.76 9.96
C GLY A 297 -5.61 -12.94 10.98
N TYR A 298 -5.77 -14.14 11.53
CA TYR A 298 -6.73 -14.40 12.60
C TYR A 298 -6.28 -15.54 13.50
N GLU A 299 -7.04 -15.79 14.56
CA GLU A 299 -6.78 -16.87 15.51
C GLU A 299 -7.84 -17.96 15.40
N GLU A 300 -7.40 -19.22 15.37
CA GLU A 300 -8.29 -20.38 15.34
C GLU A 300 -7.63 -21.53 16.11
N ASP A 301 -8.36 -22.13 17.05
CA ASP A 301 -7.89 -23.23 17.91
C ASP A 301 -6.55 -22.93 18.62
N GLY A 302 -6.38 -21.68 19.06
CA GLY A 302 -5.16 -21.20 19.74
C GLY A 302 -3.94 -21.01 18.84
N LYS A 303 -4.10 -21.12 17.51
CA LYS A 303 -3.05 -20.89 16.52
C LYS A 303 -3.29 -19.60 15.76
N LEU A 304 -2.20 -18.99 15.30
CA LEU A 304 -2.26 -17.94 14.29
C LEU A 304 -2.52 -18.58 12.93
N VAL A 305 -3.41 -17.98 12.14
CA VAL A 305 -3.61 -18.25 10.71
C VAL A 305 -3.30 -16.97 9.96
N LEU A 306 -2.24 -16.99 9.14
CA LEU A 306 -1.73 -15.81 8.45
C LEU A 306 -1.71 -16.06 6.95
N ASP A 307 -2.35 -15.18 6.18
CA ASP A 307 -2.39 -15.23 4.73
C ASP A 307 -1.65 -14.05 4.11
N ALA A 308 -0.77 -14.33 3.16
CA ALA A 308 -0.07 -13.32 2.36
C ALA A 308 0.38 -13.91 1.02
N ASN A 309 0.55 -13.05 0.02
CA ASN A 309 1.37 -13.39 -1.13
C ASN A 309 2.85 -13.22 -0.76
N VAL A 310 3.67 -14.24 -1.06
CA VAL A 310 5.10 -14.22 -0.70
C VAL A 310 5.93 -14.38 -1.96
N TRP A 311 6.69 -13.34 -2.29
CA TRP A 311 7.54 -13.34 -3.47
C TRP A 311 8.72 -14.30 -3.28
N THR A 312 9.04 -15.09 -4.31
CA THR A 312 10.15 -16.06 -4.25
C THR A 312 11.54 -15.40 -4.28
N ASP A 313 11.63 -14.13 -4.70
CA ASP A 313 12.84 -13.31 -4.72
C ASP A 313 12.45 -11.83 -4.56
N CYS A 314 13.42 -10.90 -4.54
CA CYS A 314 13.16 -9.47 -4.55
C CYS A 314 12.38 -9.06 -5.82
N VAL A 315 11.22 -8.42 -5.65
CA VAL A 315 10.39 -7.92 -6.75
C VAL A 315 10.70 -6.48 -7.15
N PHE A 316 11.50 -5.76 -6.36
CA PHE A 316 11.82 -4.35 -6.61
C PHE A 316 13.13 -4.22 -7.40
N PRO A 317 13.09 -4.11 -8.75
CA PRO A 317 14.30 -4.16 -9.58
C PRO A 317 15.24 -2.98 -9.39
N PHE A 318 14.75 -1.91 -8.76
CA PHE A 318 15.50 -0.69 -8.47
C PHE A 318 16.33 -0.75 -7.18
N PHE A 319 16.04 -1.68 -6.27
CA PHE A 319 16.93 -1.92 -5.14
C PHE A 319 18.07 -2.86 -5.55
N PRO A 320 19.33 -2.55 -5.23
CA PRO A 320 20.45 -3.41 -5.58
C PRO A 320 20.52 -4.65 -4.68
N ASN A 321 21.31 -5.64 -5.08
CA ASN A 321 21.75 -6.71 -4.18
C ASN A 321 22.89 -6.25 -3.24
N SER A 322 23.38 -7.16 -2.39
CA SER A 322 24.51 -6.91 -1.48
C SER A 322 25.83 -6.48 -2.16
N LYS A 323 25.94 -6.63 -3.50
CA LYS A 323 27.09 -6.23 -4.31
C LYS A 323 26.87 -4.92 -5.08
N GLY A 324 25.75 -4.23 -4.82
CA GLY A 324 25.41 -2.97 -5.50
C GLY A 324 24.86 -3.16 -6.92
N LYS A 325 24.48 -4.37 -7.32
CA LYS A 325 23.95 -4.66 -8.65
C LYS A 325 22.42 -4.63 -8.64
N LYS A 326 21.82 -3.73 -9.44
CA LYS A 326 20.38 -3.71 -9.72
C LYS A 326 19.96 -4.93 -10.54
N PHE A 327 18.71 -5.35 -10.38
CA PHE A 327 18.23 -6.59 -10.94
C PHE A 327 17.60 -6.42 -12.33
N HIS A 328 17.87 -7.41 -13.19
CA HIS A 328 17.11 -7.63 -14.41
C HIS A 328 16.61 -9.06 -14.36
N TYR A 329 15.41 -9.24 -13.82
CA TYR A 329 14.77 -10.54 -13.77
C TYR A 329 13.99 -10.79 -15.05
N ASP A 330 13.95 -12.05 -15.48
CA ASP A 330 12.85 -12.52 -16.34
C ASP A 330 11.61 -12.63 -15.43
N PRO A 331 10.56 -11.82 -15.64
CA PRO A 331 9.35 -11.86 -14.83
C PRO A 331 8.71 -13.25 -14.76
N LYS A 332 9.01 -14.14 -15.72
CA LYS A 332 8.52 -15.52 -15.74
C LYS A 332 9.09 -16.41 -14.61
N ASN A 333 10.23 -16.03 -14.04
CA ASN A 333 10.94 -16.84 -13.03
C ASN A 333 10.62 -16.43 -11.60
N VAL A 334 9.99 -15.26 -11.41
CA VAL A 334 9.58 -14.78 -10.09
C VAL A 334 8.11 -15.14 -9.89
N ARG A 335 7.79 -15.72 -8.73
CA ARG A 335 6.43 -16.09 -8.33
C ARG A 335 6.05 -15.35 -7.06
N SER A 336 4.75 -15.20 -6.85
CA SER A 336 4.15 -14.68 -5.61
C SER A 336 2.86 -15.47 -5.32
N PRO A 337 3.00 -16.75 -4.92
CA PRO A 337 1.85 -17.54 -4.49
C PRO A 337 1.25 -16.94 -3.22
N VAL A 338 -0.07 -17.06 -3.07
CA VAL A 338 -0.77 -16.82 -1.81
C VAL A 338 -0.56 -18.02 -0.90
N LEU A 339 0.11 -17.79 0.21
CA LEU A 339 0.45 -18.80 1.20
C LEU A 339 -0.36 -18.61 2.48
N ARG A 340 -0.81 -19.72 3.06
CA ARG A 340 -1.38 -19.77 4.40
C ARG A 340 -0.39 -20.39 5.38
N TYR A 341 -0.10 -19.69 6.46
CA TYR A 341 0.67 -20.20 7.59
C TYR A 341 -0.28 -20.50 8.74
N ARG A 342 -0.05 -21.62 9.45
CA ARG A 342 -0.79 -21.97 10.66
C ARG A 342 0.15 -22.50 11.73
N PHE A 343 0.29 -21.79 12.85
CA PHE A 343 1.22 -22.18 13.92
C PHE A 343 0.82 -21.65 15.29
N ASP A 344 1.34 -22.28 16.35
CA ASP A 344 1.13 -21.84 17.73
C ASP A 344 2.02 -20.62 18.04
N PRO A 345 1.46 -19.44 18.39
CA PRO A 345 2.25 -18.25 18.75
C PRO A 345 3.09 -18.46 20.03
N LYS A 346 2.86 -19.54 20.78
CA LYS A 346 3.63 -19.93 21.96
C LYS A 346 4.59 -21.09 21.70
N GLY A 347 4.67 -21.59 20.47
CA GLY A 347 5.48 -22.74 20.07
C GLY A 347 7.00 -22.51 20.08
N ASN A 348 7.73 -23.53 19.63
CA ASN A 348 9.19 -23.53 19.51
C ASN A 348 9.65 -22.58 18.38
N THR A 349 10.45 -21.57 18.71
CA THR A 349 10.96 -20.57 17.76
C THR A 349 12.14 -21.07 16.91
N GLU A 350 12.76 -22.19 17.29
CA GLU A 350 13.91 -22.75 16.55
C GLU A 350 13.49 -23.54 15.31
N GLU A 351 12.27 -24.06 15.30
CA GLU A 351 11.69 -24.79 14.18
C GLU A 351 11.19 -23.82 13.11
N MET A 352 11.44 -24.17 11.84
CA MET A 352 10.98 -23.37 10.72
C MET A 352 9.50 -23.63 10.47
N ILE A 353 8.70 -22.57 10.45
CA ILE A 353 7.29 -22.62 10.07
C ILE A 353 7.22 -22.63 8.54
N HIS A 354 6.67 -23.71 8.02
CA HIS A 354 6.34 -23.83 6.60
C HIS A 354 4.86 -23.45 6.37
N PRO A 355 4.50 -22.93 5.19
CA PRO A 355 3.11 -22.71 4.84
C PRO A 355 2.34 -24.04 4.90
N GLU A 356 1.15 -24.01 5.49
CA GLU A 356 0.21 -25.13 5.55
C GLU A 356 -0.37 -25.44 4.17
N SER A 357 -0.57 -24.41 3.35
CA SER A 357 -1.08 -24.55 1.97
C SER A 357 -0.69 -23.39 1.07
N VAL A 358 -0.72 -23.66 -0.24
CA VAL A 358 -0.74 -22.65 -1.30
C VAL A 358 -2.20 -22.48 -1.72
N ILE A 359 -2.76 -21.28 -1.53
CA ILE A 359 -4.17 -20.99 -1.80
C ILE A 359 -4.37 -20.66 -3.28
N VAL A 360 -3.55 -19.73 -3.80
CA VAL A 360 -3.52 -19.34 -5.20
C VAL A 360 -2.06 -19.32 -5.65
N GLU A 361 -1.76 -20.06 -6.70
CA GLU A 361 -0.42 -20.13 -7.29
C GLU A 361 -0.25 -19.01 -8.36
N GLY A 362 0.98 -18.66 -8.72
CA GLY A 362 1.25 -17.67 -9.78
C GLY A 362 1.93 -16.41 -9.28
N VAL A 363 1.63 -15.28 -9.92
CA VAL A 363 2.09 -13.94 -9.51
C VAL A 363 0.86 -13.17 -9.06
N ASN A 364 0.72 -13.02 -7.75
CA ASN A 364 -0.43 -12.41 -7.11
C ASN A 364 0.01 -11.30 -6.16
N GLU A 365 -0.79 -10.26 -6.04
CA GLU A 365 -0.51 -9.08 -5.20
C GLU A 365 -1.78 -8.29 -4.93
N PHE A 366 -1.71 -7.33 -4.00
CA PHE A 366 -2.81 -6.43 -3.67
C PHE A 366 -4.08 -7.19 -3.23
N GLY A 367 -3.89 -8.19 -2.35
CA GLY A 367 -4.99 -8.98 -1.80
C GLY A 367 -5.80 -8.19 -0.77
N ARG A 368 -7.12 -8.24 -0.90
CA ARG A 368 -8.08 -7.43 -0.13
C ARG A 368 -9.24 -8.29 0.33
N ILE A 369 -9.78 -7.94 1.49
CA ILE A 369 -10.93 -8.60 2.11
C ILE A 369 -12.04 -7.57 2.33
N ASP A 370 -13.17 -8.03 2.88
CA ASP A 370 -14.06 -7.14 3.61
C ASP A 370 -13.34 -6.63 4.88
N ASP A 371 -12.97 -5.35 4.90
CA ASP A 371 -12.19 -4.76 6.00
C ASP A 371 -12.89 -4.86 7.37
N ARG A 372 -14.21 -5.14 7.43
CA ARG A 372 -14.93 -5.44 8.68
C ARG A 372 -14.48 -6.75 9.35
N LEU A 373 -13.82 -7.62 8.58
CA LEU A 373 -13.27 -8.91 8.97
C LEU A 373 -11.76 -8.90 9.21
N LEU A 374 -11.11 -7.74 9.15
CA LEU A 374 -9.70 -7.62 9.47
C LEU A 374 -9.43 -8.15 10.89
N GLY A 375 -8.44 -9.03 11.01
CA GLY A 375 -8.11 -9.68 12.29
C GLY A 375 -9.01 -10.85 12.67
N LYS A 376 -10.01 -11.17 11.84
CA LYS A 376 -11.03 -12.19 12.06
C LYS A 376 -11.03 -13.21 10.93
N LYS A 377 -11.65 -14.36 11.21
CA LYS A 377 -11.90 -15.37 10.17
C LYS A 377 -12.78 -14.79 9.07
N TYR A 378 -12.43 -15.11 7.83
CA TYR A 378 -13.04 -14.60 6.62
C TYR A 378 -13.10 -15.73 5.58
N ASN A 379 -14.01 -15.59 4.62
CA ASN A 379 -14.30 -16.61 3.62
C ASN A 379 -13.85 -16.21 2.22
N ARG A 380 -13.76 -14.90 1.92
CA ARG A 380 -13.37 -14.41 0.60
C ARG A 380 -12.28 -13.35 0.64
N TYR A 381 -11.39 -13.41 -0.33
CA TYR A 381 -10.54 -12.28 -0.68
C TYR A 381 -10.49 -12.09 -2.19
N TRP A 382 -10.20 -10.86 -2.59
CA TRP A 382 -10.00 -10.44 -3.97
C TRP A 382 -8.55 -10.02 -4.14
N ILE A 383 -7.93 -10.44 -5.23
CA ILE A 383 -6.51 -10.24 -5.48
C ILE A 383 -6.27 -9.98 -6.95
N LEU A 384 -5.18 -9.29 -7.25
CA LEU A 384 -4.73 -9.10 -8.61
C LEU A 384 -3.76 -10.21 -9.01
N THR A 385 -3.93 -10.74 -10.21
CA THR A 385 -3.13 -11.85 -10.74
C THR A 385 -2.62 -11.55 -12.13
N VAL A 386 -1.42 -12.05 -12.44
CA VAL A 386 -0.92 -12.18 -13.81
C VAL A 386 -1.33 -13.55 -14.34
N ASP A 387 -2.34 -13.59 -15.22
CA ASP A 387 -2.68 -14.79 -15.99
C ASP A 387 -1.79 -14.86 -17.24
N PRO A 388 -0.85 -15.82 -17.32
CA PRO A 388 0.08 -15.94 -18.44
C PRO A 388 -0.59 -16.48 -19.72
N THR A 389 -1.84 -16.95 -19.64
CA THR A 389 -2.61 -17.41 -20.81
C THR A 389 -3.30 -16.27 -21.55
N LYS A 390 -3.34 -15.07 -20.95
CA LYS A 390 -3.93 -13.87 -21.52
C LYS A 390 -2.88 -12.93 -22.11
N GLN A 391 -3.31 -11.96 -22.91
CA GLN A 391 -2.40 -10.96 -23.45
C GLN A 391 -1.89 -10.07 -22.32
N VAL A 392 -0.57 -10.07 -22.12
CA VAL A 392 0.08 -9.10 -21.26
C VAL A 392 0.38 -7.86 -22.08
N TYR A 393 0.02 -6.68 -21.54
CA TYR A 393 0.42 -5.42 -22.15
C TYR A 393 1.95 -5.33 -22.23
N ALA A 394 2.48 -5.33 -23.45
CA ALA A 394 3.92 -5.34 -23.70
C ALA A 394 4.48 -3.91 -23.69
N ASN A 395 4.72 -3.34 -22.50
CA ASN A 395 5.34 -2.00 -22.37
C ASN A 395 6.89 -2.01 -22.38
N GLY A 396 7.51 -3.17 -22.59
CA GLY A 396 8.96 -3.33 -22.63
C GLY A 396 9.65 -3.29 -21.26
N THR A 397 8.92 -3.35 -20.14
CA THR A 397 9.50 -3.13 -18.81
C THR A 397 9.18 -4.17 -17.70
N ALA A 398 10.14 -4.97 -17.17
CA ALA A 398 10.24 -5.76 -15.87
C ALA A 398 9.27 -5.53 -14.66
N ALA A 399 8.43 -4.49 -14.56
CA ALA A 399 7.13 -4.54 -13.87
C ALA A 399 6.10 -5.26 -14.77
N GLN A 400 6.59 -6.14 -15.66
CA GLN A 400 5.98 -6.60 -16.91
C GLN A 400 5.05 -7.77 -16.73
N ALA A 401 4.12 -7.60 -15.82
CA ALA A 401 2.73 -7.76 -16.19
C ALA A 401 1.97 -6.91 -15.19
N GLY A 402 1.54 -5.71 -15.59
CA GLY A 402 0.43 -5.11 -14.87
C GLY A 402 -0.66 -6.17 -14.76
N PHE A 403 -1.30 -6.25 -13.61
CA PHE A 403 -2.15 -7.38 -13.30
C PHE A 403 -3.33 -7.41 -14.26
N ASN A 404 -3.39 -8.44 -15.10
CA ASN A 404 -4.36 -8.49 -16.19
C ASN A 404 -5.67 -9.17 -15.77
N THR A 405 -5.72 -9.73 -14.56
CA THR A 405 -6.85 -10.51 -14.07
C THR A 405 -7.17 -10.16 -12.62
N LEU A 406 -8.45 -9.92 -12.33
CA LEU A 406 -8.99 -9.88 -10.96
C LEU A 406 -9.42 -11.28 -10.57
N VAL A 407 -9.00 -11.76 -9.39
CA VAL A 407 -9.35 -13.09 -8.87
C VAL A 407 -10.05 -12.94 -7.51
N CYS A 408 -11.13 -13.70 -7.30
CA CYS A 408 -11.75 -13.89 -5.99
C CYS A 408 -11.55 -15.34 -5.57
N HIS A 409 -10.96 -15.58 -4.40
CA HIS A 409 -10.93 -16.92 -3.79
C HIS A 409 -12.05 -17.04 -2.75
N ASN A 410 -12.70 -18.19 -2.68
CA ASN A 410 -13.69 -18.53 -1.65
C ASN A 410 -13.25 -19.77 -0.85
N PHE A 411 -12.94 -19.59 0.44
CA PHE A 411 -12.53 -20.66 1.35
C PHE A 411 -13.64 -21.65 1.70
N GLU A 412 -14.92 -21.27 1.61
CA GLU A 412 -16.03 -22.19 1.87
C GLU A 412 -16.18 -23.25 0.78
N THR A 413 -15.98 -22.85 -0.48
CA THR A 413 -16.12 -23.74 -1.65
C THR A 413 -14.78 -24.26 -2.16
N GLY A 414 -13.67 -23.59 -1.82
CA GLY A 414 -12.34 -23.83 -2.36
C GLY A 414 -12.17 -23.38 -3.82
N GLN A 415 -13.10 -22.59 -4.36
CA GLN A 415 -13.12 -22.19 -5.77
C GLN A 415 -12.60 -20.76 -5.97
N ASN A 416 -12.04 -20.53 -7.15
CA ASN A 416 -11.65 -19.21 -7.63
C ASN A 416 -12.61 -18.73 -8.73
N GLN A 417 -13.03 -17.48 -8.66
CA GLN A 417 -13.56 -16.74 -9.80
C GLN A 417 -12.46 -15.86 -10.38
N SER A 418 -12.49 -15.64 -11.70
CA SER A 418 -11.52 -14.81 -12.39
C SER A 418 -12.21 -13.92 -13.42
N TYR A 419 -11.83 -12.65 -13.48
CA TYR A 419 -12.30 -11.71 -14.49
C TYR A 419 -11.13 -11.12 -15.28
N TYR A 420 -11.19 -11.28 -16.60
CA TYR A 420 -10.26 -10.71 -17.57
C TYR A 420 -11.03 -9.70 -18.42
N HIS A 421 -10.70 -8.40 -18.29
CA HIS A 421 -11.44 -7.34 -18.99
C HIS A 421 -11.19 -7.35 -20.50
N GLY A 422 -9.97 -7.69 -20.93
CA GLY A 422 -9.57 -7.62 -22.33
C GLY A 422 -8.09 -7.30 -22.50
N ASP A 423 -7.65 -7.30 -23.75
CA ASP A 423 -6.24 -7.10 -24.10
C ASP A 423 -5.79 -5.66 -23.87
N ASN A 424 -4.52 -5.47 -23.52
CA ASN A 424 -3.90 -4.16 -23.24
C ASN A 424 -4.59 -3.39 -22.08
N ILE A 425 -5.09 -4.13 -21.10
CA ILE A 425 -5.69 -3.60 -19.88
C ILE A 425 -4.96 -4.19 -18.68
N THR A 426 -4.76 -3.37 -17.65
CA THR A 426 -4.25 -3.81 -16.35
C THR A 426 -5.12 -3.24 -15.24
N PHE A 427 -5.21 -3.96 -14.13
CA PHE A 427 -5.93 -3.55 -12.94
C PHE A 427 -4.98 -2.95 -11.91
N GLN A 428 -5.48 -1.96 -11.16
CA GLN A 428 -4.87 -1.50 -9.92
C GLN A 428 -5.57 -2.16 -8.71
N GLU A 429 -5.14 -1.85 -7.48
CA GLU A 429 -5.65 -2.50 -6.26
C GLU A 429 -7.20 -2.48 -6.18
N PRO A 430 -7.87 -3.63 -5.94
CA PRO A 430 -9.31 -3.68 -5.70
C PRO A 430 -9.65 -3.14 -4.31
N CYS A 431 -10.90 -2.77 -4.06
CA CYS A 431 -11.36 -2.42 -2.72
C CYS A 431 -12.77 -2.95 -2.50
N PHE A 432 -12.99 -3.63 -1.37
CA PHE A 432 -14.31 -4.10 -1.00
C PHE A 432 -15.15 -2.95 -0.46
N VAL A 433 -16.42 -2.93 -0.88
CA VAL A 433 -17.40 -1.95 -0.47
C VAL A 433 -18.63 -2.68 0.07
N PRO A 434 -18.95 -2.59 1.38
CA PRO A 434 -20.16 -3.21 1.92
C PRO A 434 -21.41 -2.72 1.19
N ARG A 435 -22.38 -3.61 0.94
CA ARG A 435 -23.65 -3.21 0.30
C ARG A 435 -24.40 -2.16 1.11
N SER A 436 -24.32 -2.29 2.44
CA SER A 436 -24.78 -1.33 3.42
C SER A 436 -24.01 -1.55 4.72
N GLU A 437 -24.14 -0.62 5.67
CA GLU A 437 -23.55 -0.76 7.01
C GLU A 437 -23.91 -2.09 7.70
N ASN A 438 -25.15 -2.56 7.50
CA ASN A 438 -25.67 -3.76 8.15
C ASN A 438 -25.68 -5.00 7.24
N ALA A 439 -25.06 -4.92 6.06
CA ALA A 439 -24.95 -6.07 5.16
C ALA A 439 -24.18 -7.20 5.83
N ALA A 440 -24.50 -8.45 5.46
CA ALA A 440 -23.70 -9.58 5.90
C ALA A 440 -22.21 -9.37 5.50
N PRO A 441 -21.25 -9.95 6.23
CA PRO A 441 -19.86 -9.92 5.81
C PRO A 441 -19.72 -10.43 4.37
N GLU A 442 -18.90 -9.75 3.57
CA GLU A 442 -18.64 -10.05 2.16
C GLU A 442 -19.85 -9.86 1.20
N ASP A 443 -20.99 -9.39 1.70
CA ASP A 443 -22.10 -8.91 0.85
C ASP A 443 -21.90 -7.44 0.49
N GLY A 444 -21.61 -7.20 -0.78
CA GLY A 444 -21.19 -5.89 -1.26
C GLY A 444 -20.67 -5.91 -2.68
N TYR A 445 -19.74 -5.01 -2.92
CA TYR A 445 -19.16 -4.72 -4.22
C TYR A 445 -17.63 -4.75 -4.16
N ILE A 446 -17.01 -4.92 -5.33
CA ILE A 446 -15.61 -4.61 -5.52
C ILE A 446 -15.50 -3.41 -6.46
N VAL A 447 -14.77 -2.38 -6.03
CA VAL A 447 -14.31 -1.32 -6.93
C VAL A 447 -12.87 -1.60 -7.33
N VAL A 448 -12.54 -1.45 -8.60
CA VAL A 448 -11.18 -1.64 -9.12
C VAL A 448 -10.93 -0.73 -10.30
N LEU A 449 -9.78 -0.05 -10.34
CA LEU A 449 -9.38 0.73 -11.50
C LEU A 449 -8.80 -0.19 -12.57
N ALA A 450 -9.20 0.03 -13.82
CA ALA A 450 -8.62 -0.58 -15.01
C ALA A 450 -7.97 0.50 -15.87
N ASP A 451 -6.70 0.30 -16.24
CA ASP A 451 -5.95 1.15 -17.14
C ASP A 451 -6.06 0.61 -18.56
N LEU A 452 -6.76 1.35 -19.42
CA LEU A 452 -7.02 1.00 -20.82
C LEU A 452 -5.95 1.67 -21.68
N PHE A 453 -4.83 1.00 -21.88
CA PHE A 453 -3.66 1.59 -22.56
C PHE A 453 -3.94 1.96 -24.02
N SER A 454 -4.76 1.19 -24.73
CA SER A 454 -5.16 1.48 -26.11
C SER A 454 -5.98 2.77 -26.24
N GLU A 455 -6.64 3.21 -25.17
CA GLU A 455 -7.46 4.42 -25.14
C GLU A 455 -6.77 5.59 -24.43
N SER A 456 -5.65 5.33 -23.73
CA SER A 456 -4.99 6.29 -22.85
C SER A 456 -5.96 6.86 -21.81
N ARG A 457 -6.74 5.98 -21.17
CA ARG A 457 -7.74 6.30 -20.14
C ARG A 457 -7.74 5.26 -19.02
N SER A 458 -8.35 5.60 -17.90
CA SER A 458 -8.65 4.65 -16.83
C SER A 458 -10.16 4.59 -16.59
N HIS A 459 -10.71 3.42 -16.34
CA HIS A 459 -12.10 3.24 -15.91
C HIS A 459 -12.13 2.73 -14.48
N LEU A 460 -13.05 3.21 -13.65
CA LEU A 460 -13.36 2.57 -12.38
C LEU A 460 -14.46 1.56 -12.62
N LEU A 461 -14.20 0.30 -12.29
CA LEU A 461 -15.13 -0.80 -12.48
C LEU A 461 -15.75 -1.17 -11.14
N LEU A 462 -17.05 -1.44 -11.15
CA LEU A 462 -17.83 -1.85 -9.98
C LEU A 462 -18.43 -3.24 -10.23
N PHE A 463 -18.08 -4.21 -9.40
CA PHE A 463 -18.56 -5.60 -9.49
C PHE A 463 -19.48 -5.94 -8.33
N ASP A 464 -20.38 -6.92 -8.51
CA ASP A 464 -20.94 -7.65 -7.36
C ASP A 464 -19.81 -8.50 -6.75
N ALA A 465 -19.55 -8.32 -5.46
CA ALA A 465 -18.38 -8.94 -4.81
C ALA A 465 -18.42 -10.48 -4.86
N GLN A 466 -19.62 -11.08 -4.91
CA GLN A 466 -19.78 -12.52 -4.90
C GLN A 466 -19.77 -13.15 -6.30
N ASN A 467 -19.85 -12.35 -7.36
CA ASN A 467 -20.00 -12.83 -8.74
C ASN A 467 -19.17 -11.99 -9.71
N ILE A 468 -17.86 -11.92 -9.50
CA ILE A 468 -16.96 -11.11 -10.35
C ILE A 468 -16.85 -11.68 -11.78
N GLU A 469 -17.16 -12.96 -11.98
CA GLU A 469 -17.11 -13.62 -13.29
C GLU A 469 -18.20 -13.14 -14.25
N ASP A 470 -19.29 -12.58 -13.73
CA ASP A 470 -20.37 -11.98 -14.54
C ASP A 470 -19.95 -10.65 -15.18
N GLY A 471 -18.82 -10.08 -14.74
CA GLY A 471 -18.33 -8.78 -15.17
C GLY A 471 -18.85 -7.61 -14.32
N PRO A 472 -18.42 -6.38 -14.65
CA PRO A 472 -18.80 -5.20 -13.87
C PRO A 472 -20.28 -4.87 -14.04
N LEU A 473 -20.93 -4.53 -12.93
CA LEU A 473 -22.26 -3.91 -12.89
C LEU A 473 -22.25 -2.53 -13.53
N ALA A 474 -21.14 -1.81 -13.35
CA ALA A 474 -20.90 -0.50 -13.93
C ALA A 474 -19.43 -0.29 -14.31
N GLU A 475 -19.20 0.35 -15.46
CA GLU A 475 -17.92 0.95 -15.82
C GLU A 475 -18.06 2.47 -15.78
N ILE A 476 -17.37 3.11 -14.84
CA ILE A 476 -17.34 4.55 -14.65
C ILE A 476 -16.12 5.11 -15.37
N LYS A 477 -16.35 5.84 -16.45
CA LYS A 477 -15.31 6.21 -17.42
C LYS A 477 -14.63 7.52 -17.02
N LEU A 478 -13.31 7.51 -16.85
CA LEU A 478 -12.56 8.77 -16.75
C LEU A 478 -12.20 9.30 -18.14
N PRO A 479 -12.22 10.63 -18.34
CA PRO A 479 -11.80 11.25 -19.58
C PRO A 479 -10.26 11.32 -19.73
N LEU A 480 -9.51 10.70 -18.81
CA LEU A 480 -8.05 10.77 -18.71
C LEU A 480 -7.47 9.45 -18.20
N LYS A 481 -6.17 9.24 -18.39
CA LYS A 481 -5.41 8.15 -17.76
C LYS A 481 -4.89 8.60 -16.40
N LEU A 482 -5.15 7.80 -15.37
CA LEU A 482 -4.50 7.93 -14.08
C LEU A 482 -3.12 7.25 -14.10
N LEU A 483 -2.27 7.64 -13.17
CA LEU A 483 -1.04 6.90 -12.98
C LEU A 483 -1.35 5.58 -12.29
N ASP A 484 -0.51 4.59 -12.53
CA ASP A 484 -0.45 3.44 -11.65
C ASP A 484 -0.17 3.95 -10.25
N GLY A 485 -0.97 3.52 -9.28
CA GLY A 485 -0.71 3.90 -7.90
C GLY A 485 -0.74 2.71 -6.97
N LEU A 486 -0.82 3.03 -5.68
CA LEU A 486 -0.61 2.08 -4.60
C LEU A 486 -1.96 1.75 -3.98
N HIS A 487 -2.19 2.12 -2.71
CA HIS A 487 -3.36 1.64 -2.00
C HIS A 487 -4.54 2.60 -2.00
N GLY A 488 -5.73 2.06 -1.74
CA GLY A 488 -6.97 2.80 -1.57
C GLY A 488 -7.95 2.16 -0.59
N SER A 489 -8.85 2.99 -0.08
CA SER A 489 -9.88 2.61 0.87
C SER A 489 -11.24 3.18 0.47
N TRP A 490 -12.28 2.41 0.74
CA TRP A 490 -13.65 2.90 0.75
C TRP A 490 -13.96 3.57 2.09
N VAL A 491 -14.68 4.68 2.04
CA VAL A 491 -15.19 5.38 3.22
C VAL A 491 -16.70 5.60 3.03
N ASP A 492 -17.49 5.13 3.99
CA ASP A 492 -18.95 5.28 3.97
C ASP A 492 -19.35 6.76 3.97
N GLY A 493 -20.47 7.09 3.31
CA GLY A 493 -20.94 8.47 3.21
C GLY A 493 -21.11 9.16 4.56
N LYS A 494 -21.53 8.44 5.61
CA LYS A 494 -21.63 9.01 6.97
C LYS A 494 -20.27 9.43 7.53
N ASP A 495 -19.23 8.66 7.22
CA ASP A 495 -17.86 8.87 7.70
C ASP A 495 -17.18 9.99 6.92
N VAL A 496 -17.46 10.10 5.61
CA VAL A 496 -17.11 11.29 4.80
C VAL A 496 -17.74 12.56 5.40
N GLU A 497 -19.01 12.51 5.79
CA GLU A 497 -19.69 13.63 6.43
C GLU A 497 -19.10 13.98 7.80
N LEU A 498 -18.78 12.99 8.64
CA LEU A 498 -18.14 13.19 9.94
C LEU A 498 -16.76 13.83 9.79
N ALA A 499 -15.94 13.34 8.85
CA ALA A 499 -14.63 13.91 8.55
C ALA A 499 -14.70 15.35 8.04
N THR A 500 -15.80 15.72 7.37
CA THR A 500 -16.04 17.08 6.91
C THR A 500 -16.50 18.00 8.05
N ARG A 501 -17.40 17.52 8.92
CA ARG A 501 -18.00 18.32 10.01
C ARG A 501 -17.02 18.64 11.14
N ALA A 502 -16.03 17.79 11.41
CA ALA A 502 -15.00 18.04 12.42
C ALA A 502 -14.21 19.35 12.20
N LYS A 503 -14.39 20.01 11.04
CA LYS A 503 -13.68 21.24 10.63
C LYS A 503 -14.54 22.50 10.63
N ARG A 504 -15.85 22.38 10.91
CA ARG A 504 -16.76 23.52 11.12
C ARG A 504 -16.98 23.70 12.61
#